data_AF-K1S1F2-F1
#
_entry.id   AF-K1S1F2-F1
#
_cell.length_a   1.000
_cell.length_b   1.000
_cell.length_c   1.000
_cell.angle_alpha   90.00
_cell.angle_beta   90.00
_cell.angle_gamma   90.00
#
_symmetry.space_group_name_H-M   'P 1'
#
loop_
_entity.id
_entity.type
_entity.pdbx_description
1 polymer ?
#
loop_
_entity_poly.entity_id
_entity_poly.type
_entity_poly.pdbx_seq_one_letter_code
_entity_poly.pdbx_strand_id
1 'polypeptide(L)' 'NTISSIETRQFCPTAYLAALLCVALDCKFEDLFYFEED' A
#
# COMPACT_ATOMS: atom_id res chain seq x y z
N ASN A 1 -5.20 -14.55 -0.69
CA ASN A 1 -3.76 -14.46 -1.01
C ASN A 1 -3.31 -13.05 -1.35
N THR A 2 -4.10 -12.20 -2.01
CA THR A 2 -3.63 -10.85 -2.39
C THR A 2 -3.53 -9.87 -1.22
N ILE A 3 -4.55 -9.79 -0.35
CA ILE A 3 -4.55 -8.85 0.78
C ILE A 3 -3.52 -9.25 1.86
N SER A 4 -3.51 -10.53 2.28
CA SER A 4 -2.54 -11.00 3.27
C SER A 4 -1.08 -10.88 2.82
N SER A 5 -0.78 -10.93 1.51
CA SER A 5 0.59 -10.73 1.01
C SER A 5 1.03 -9.26 1.00
N ILE A 6 0.08 -8.31 1.00
CA ILE A 6 0.36 -6.88 1.19
C ILE A 6 0.62 -6.59 2.67
N GLU A 7 -0.22 -7.12 3.57
CA GLU A 7 -0.07 -6.96 5.02
C GLU A 7 1.24 -7.56 5.56
N THR A 8 1.66 -8.71 5.03
CA THR A 8 2.91 -9.38 5.41
C THR A 8 4.16 -8.82 4.71
N ARG A 9 4.02 -7.72 3.94
CA ARG A 9 5.08 -7.11 3.11
C ARG A 9 5.73 -8.07 2.10
N GLN A 10 5.10 -9.21 1.83
CA GLN A 10 5.57 -10.20 0.87
C GLN A 10 5.39 -9.73 -0.59
N PHE A 11 4.57 -8.70 -0.78
CA PHE A 11 4.34 -8.05 -2.05
C PHE A 11 4.38 -6.53 -1.86
N CYS A 12 5.43 -5.88 -2.37
CA CYS A 12 5.43 -4.42 -2.52
C CYS A 12 4.55 -4.07 -3.72
N PRO A 13 3.42 -3.37 -3.53
CA PRO A 13 2.62 -2.92 -4.66
C PRO A 13 3.50 -2.03 -5.55
N THR A 14 3.46 -2.30 -6.85
CA THR A 14 4.12 -1.43 -7.82
C THR A 14 3.53 -0.02 -7.73
N ALA A 15 4.29 1.00 -8.10
CA ALA A 15 3.86 2.40 -8.02
C ALA A 15 2.48 2.65 -8.66
N TYR A 16 2.15 1.90 -9.72
CA TYR A 16 0.84 1.96 -10.37
C TYR A 16 -0.30 1.39 -9.50
N LEU A 17 -0.11 0.23 -8.87
CA LEU A 17 -1.12 -0.36 -7.99
C LEU A 17 -1.31 0.47 -6.73
N ALA A 18 -0.22 0.99 -6.18
CA ALA A 18 -0.26 1.86 -5.01
C ALA A 18 -1.00 3.18 -5.31
N ALA A 19 -0.78 3.79 -6.47
CA ALA A 19 -1.53 4.96 -6.92
C ALA A 19 -3.04 4.66 -7.08
N LEU A 20 -3.40 3.52 -7.68
CA LEU A 20 -4.80 3.11 -7.79
C LEU A 20 -5.47 2.92 -6.42
N LEU A 21 -4.75 2.35 -5.45
CA LEU A 21 -5.26 2.17 -4.10
C LEU A 21 -5.46 3.50 -3.37
N CYS A 22 -4.54 4.45 -3.49
CA CYS A 22 -4.68 5.80 -2.91
C CYS A 22 -5.91 6.53 -3.45
N VAL A 23 -6.11 6.47 -4.77
CA VAL A 23 -7.27 7.09 -5.44
C VAL A 23 -8.59 6.42 -5.03
N ALA A 24 -8.60 5.09 -4.92
CA ALA A 24 -9.80 4.35 -4.54
C ALA A 24 -10.20 4.55 -3.07
N LEU A 25 -9.22 4.77 -2.19
CA LEU A 25 -9.41 4.92 -0.75
C LEU A 25 -9.43 6.39 -0.29
N ASP A 26 -9.25 7.34 -1.21
CA ASP A 26 -9.14 8.77 -0.95
C ASP A 26 -8.16 9.11 0.20
N CYS A 27 -7.03 8.40 0.22
CA CYS A 27 -5.98 8.56 1.22
C CYS A 27 -4.64 8.82 0.54
N LYS A 28 -3.68 9.37 1.30
CA LYS A 28 -2.36 9.65 0.74
C LYS A 28 -1.53 8.39 0.65
N PHE A 29 -0.57 8.41 -0.28
CA PHE A 29 0.36 7.30 -0.47
C PHE A 29 1.19 7.04 0.79
N GLU A 30 1.63 8.10 1.46
CA GLU A 30 2.44 7.96 2.67
C GLU A 30 1.64 7.25 3.77
N ASP A 31 0.36 7.59 3.95
CA ASP A 31 -0.53 6.97 4.94
C ASP A 31 -0.77 5.48 4.68
N LEU A 32 -0.72 5.05 3.40
CA LEU A 32 -1.04 3.68 3.00
C LEU A 32 0.19 2.76 2.84
N PHE A 33 1.36 3.33 2.52
CA PHE A 33 2.55 2.55 2.11
C PHE A 33 3.86 2.92 2.82
N TYR A 34 3.90 3.96 3.66
CA TYR A 34 5.10 4.32 4.44
C TYR A 34 4.72 4.46 5.91
N PHE A 35 4.68 3.34 6.64
CA PHE A 35 5.72 2.82 7.53
C PHE A 35 5.97 3.70 8.76
N GLU A 36 5.44 3.26 9.91
CA GLU A 36 5.81 3.80 11.22
C GLU A 36 7.35 3.84 11.37
N GLU A 37 7.86 5.03 11.67
CA GLU A 37 9.23 5.25 12.13
C GLU A 37 9.34 4.72 13.56
N ASP A 38 10.12 3.66 13.76
CA ASP A 38 10.80 3.34 15.04
C ASP A 38 12.31 3.49 14.84
#